data_AF-A0A9P6XIG6-F1
#
_entry.id   AF-A0A9P6XIG6-F1
#
_cell.length_a   1.000
_cell.length_b   1.000
_cell.length_c   1.000
_cell.angle_alpha   90.00
_cell.angle_beta   90.00
_cell.angle_gamma   90.00
#
_symmetry.space_group_name_H-M   'P 1'
#
loop_
_entity.id
_entity.type
_entity.pdbx_description
1 polymer ?
#
loop_
_entity_poly.entity_id
_entity_poly.type
_entity_poly.pdbx_seq_one_letter_code
_entity_poly.pdbx_strand_id
1 'polypeptide(L)'
;MSDKEKQDLNELIRKYDDFITLKLKPSLKKEIDQRDSIFNTMAEYQKLNSQIELIQTNEMKELKTMTDLGSHFYAQAHIQDTTFIYVNVGFGFHVQFTLNEAKDFIKKKEEHLQKQADKHSGEADKIRAHIKMLRTVDWILYCYFLSHIPITLLLDLQAIYPPNWVPQPLLDITTRYIDILNDPLMNPIKNVHMYWFKSFVFCEAFLQLPFFFVAAYGVYHKKLWIRLPLVVYGTHVATTVIPCLAEIAWGSKLNYFQTFGLLSLYLPYFLIPLLAIIDSVITLHQLY
;
A
#
# COMPACT_ATOMS: atom_id res chain seq x y z
N MET A 1 -30.01 12.47 2.56
CA MET A 1 -29.43 11.70 1.44
C MET A 1 -30.57 11.13 0.62
N SER A 2 -30.70 11.59 -0.62
CA SER A 2 -31.68 11.11 -1.60
C SER A 2 -31.38 9.65 -1.97
N ASP A 3 -32.40 8.85 -2.30
CA ASP A 3 -32.22 7.46 -2.73
C ASP A 3 -31.31 7.34 -3.97
N LYS A 4 -31.25 8.39 -4.79
CA LYS A 4 -30.36 8.48 -5.94
C LYS A 4 -28.88 8.57 -5.53
N GLU A 5 -28.57 9.36 -4.50
CA GLU A 5 -27.19 9.49 -3.98
C GLU A 5 -26.70 8.19 -3.34
N LYS A 6 -27.60 7.42 -2.71
CA LYS A 6 -27.30 6.08 -2.19
C LYS A 6 -27.03 5.07 -3.31
N GLN A 7 -27.79 5.13 -4.41
CA GLN A 7 -27.56 4.29 -5.58
C GLN A 7 -26.22 4.60 -6.24
N ASP A 8 -25.91 5.87 -6.46
CA ASP A 8 -24.64 6.30 -7.06
C ASP A 8 -23.44 5.89 -6.18
N LEU A 9 -23.56 6.04 -4.86
CA LEU A 9 -22.52 5.61 -3.91
C LEU A 9 -22.30 4.09 -3.95
N ASN A 10 -23.39 3.31 -3.98
CA ASN A 10 -23.31 1.85 -4.06
C ASN A 10 -22.73 1.36 -5.39
N GLU A 11 -23.05 2.03 -6.50
CA GLU A 11 -22.45 1.72 -7.80
C GLU A 11 -20.94 2.05 -7.81
N LEU A 12 -20.52 3.14 -7.15
CA LEU A 12 -19.12 3.51 -7.02
C LEU A 12 -18.33 2.52 -6.16
N ILE A 13 -18.89 2.10 -5.01
CA ILE A 13 -18.30 1.06 -4.15
C ILE A 13 -18.10 -0.24 -4.94
N ARG A 14 -19.11 -0.62 -5.72
CA ARG A 14 -19.08 -1.85 -6.51
C ARG A 14 -18.04 -1.78 -7.63
N LYS A 15 -17.96 -0.66 -8.36
CA LYS A 15 -16.91 -0.41 -9.37
C LYS A 15 -15.50 -0.47 -8.79
N TYR A 16 -15.32 -0.13 -7.51
CA TYR A 16 -14.04 -0.23 -6.82
C TYR A 16 -13.64 -1.63 -6.39
N ASP A 17 -14.57 -2.34 -5.74
CA ASP A 17 -14.35 -3.72 -5.37
C ASP A 17 -14.08 -4.55 -6.63
N ASP A 18 -14.78 -4.22 -7.73
CA ASP A 18 -14.53 -4.71 -9.07
C ASP A 18 -13.14 -4.27 -9.60
N PHE A 19 -12.71 -3.02 -9.42
CA PHE A 19 -11.38 -2.58 -9.87
C PHE A 19 -10.22 -3.30 -9.13
N ILE A 20 -10.29 -3.42 -7.80
CA ILE A 20 -9.27 -4.13 -7.02
C ILE A 20 -9.25 -5.62 -7.39
N THR A 21 -10.43 -6.23 -7.52
CA THR A 21 -10.55 -7.67 -7.74
C THR A 21 -10.36 -8.08 -9.20
N LEU A 22 -10.80 -7.25 -10.14
CA LEU A 22 -10.79 -7.52 -11.59
C LEU A 22 -9.64 -6.83 -12.34
N LYS A 23 -8.95 -5.84 -11.77
CA LYS A 23 -7.83 -5.16 -12.44
C LYS A 23 -6.50 -5.33 -11.71
N LEU A 24 -6.40 -4.95 -10.43
CA LEU A 24 -5.11 -4.97 -9.71
C LEU A 24 -4.59 -6.40 -9.48
N LYS A 25 -5.43 -7.30 -8.95
CA LYS A 25 -5.04 -8.71 -8.75
C LYS A 25 -4.77 -9.44 -10.08
N PRO A 26 -5.59 -9.29 -11.14
CA PRO A 26 -5.32 -9.92 -12.42
C PRO A 26 -4.12 -9.34 -13.14
N SER A 27 -3.86 -8.03 -13.05
CA SER A 27 -2.64 -7.42 -13.59
C SER A 27 -1.40 -7.94 -12.89
N LEU A 28 -1.41 -8.04 -11.54
CA LEU A 28 -0.30 -8.66 -10.81
C LEU A 28 -0.09 -10.12 -11.24
N LYS A 29 -1.17 -10.87 -11.38
CA LYS A 29 -1.12 -12.26 -11.84
C LYS A 29 -0.55 -12.34 -13.26
N LYS A 30 -0.98 -11.47 -14.16
CA LYS A 30 -0.48 -11.40 -15.55
C LYS A 30 1.02 -11.15 -15.61
N GLU A 31 1.53 -10.18 -14.85
CA GLU A 31 2.98 -9.89 -14.82
C GLU A 31 3.78 -11.08 -14.26
N ILE A 32 3.25 -11.75 -13.24
CA ILE A 32 3.86 -12.97 -12.68
C ILE A 32 3.84 -14.12 -13.70
N ASP A 33 2.69 -14.38 -14.34
CA ASP A 33 2.54 -15.46 -15.32
C ASP A 33 3.46 -15.21 -16.54
N GLN A 34 3.61 -13.96 -16.98
CA GLN A 34 4.54 -13.59 -18.05
C GLN A 34 5.99 -13.86 -17.65
N ARG A 35 6.40 -13.42 -16.45
CA ARG A 35 7.73 -13.72 -15.90
C ARG A 35 7.99 -15.22 -15.81
N ASP A 36 7.01 -15.99 -15.32
CA ASP A 36 7.14 -17.44 -15.14
C ASP A 36 7.26 -18.15 -16.50
N SER A 37 6.54 -17.67 -17.52
CA SER A 37 6.71 -18.17 -18.90
C SER A 37 8.12 -17.94 -19.44
N ILE A 38 8.73 -16.79 -19.13
CA ILE A 38 10.11 -16.47 -19.54
C ILE A 38 11.10 -17.39 -18.81
N PHE A 39 10.91 -17.61 -17.50
CA PHE A 39 11.76 -18.52 -16.74
C PHE A 39 11.67 -19.97 -17.22
N ASN A 40 10.49 -20.44 -17.64
CA ASN A 40 10.36 -21.76 -18.25
C ASN A 40 11.18 -21.86 -19.55
N THR A 41 11.10 -20.86 -20.42
CA THR A 41 11.93 -20.80 -21.64
C THR A 41 13.43 -20.74 -21.33
N MET A 42 13.83 -20.00 -20.30
CA MET A 42 15.23 -19.98 -19.85
C MET A 42 15.68 -21.37 -19.35
N ALA A 43 14.83 -22.09 -18.61
CA ALA A 43 15.13 -23.44 -18.14
C ALA A 43 15.30 -24.44 -19.30
N GLU A 44 14.53 -24.29 -20.39
CA GLU A 44 14.72 -25.08 -21.62
C GLU A 44 16.09 -24.82 -22.26
N TYR A 45 16.50 -23.54 -22.36
CA TYR A 45 17.81 -23.17 -22.87
C TYR A 45 18.96 -23.68 -21.97
N GLN A 46 18.80 -23.62 -20.65
CA GLN A 46 19.77 -24.18 -19.71
C GLN A 46 19.90 -25.70 -19.87
N LYS A 47 18.77 -26.42 -20.01
CA LYS A 47 18.77 -27.86 -20.27
C LYS A 47 19.50 -28.19 -21.56
N LEU A 48 19.27 -27.42 -22.63
CA LEU A 48 19.98 -27.56 -23.89
C LEU A 48 21.48 -27.32 -23.72
N ASN A 49 21.88 -26.28 -22.99
CA ASN A 49 23.30 -25.99 -22.72
C ASN A 49 23.99 -27.16 -21.98
N SER A 50 23.35 -27.70 -20.94
CA SER A 50 23.89 -28.88 -20.22
C SER A 50 24.02 -30.11 -21.12
N GLN A 51 23.09 -30.32 -22.05
CA GLN A 51 23.19 -31.40 -23.03
C GLN A 51 24.35 -31.19 -24.01
N ILE A 52 24.55 -29.96 -24.50
CA ILE A 52 25.68 -29.60 -25.37
C ILE A 52 27.00 -29.85 -24.64
N GLU A 53 27.11 -29.43 -23.38
CA GLU A 53 28.30 -29.66 -22.57
C GLU A 53 28.59 -31.15 -22.39
N LEU A 54 27.56 -31.96 -22.12
CA LEU A 54 27.73 -33.41 -21.99
C LEU A 54 28.20 -34.06 -23.30
N ILE A 55 27.76 -33.57 -24.46
CA ILE A 55 28.25 -34.03 -25.78
C ILE A 55 29.72 -33.65 -25.98
N GLN A 56 30.09 -32.41 -25.64
CA GLN A 56 31.46 -31.91 -25.78
C GLN A 56 32.44 -32.63 -24.85
N THR A 57 32.10 -32.78 -23.57
CA THR A 57 32.98 -33.41 -22.55
C THR A 57 33.24 -34.88 -22.85
N ASN A 58 32.28 -35.60 -23.40
CA ASN A 58 32.41 -37.03 -23.72
C ASN A 58 32.86 -37.29 -25.16
N GLU A 59 33.16 -36.25 -25.94
CA GLU A 59 33.57 -36.32 -27.36
C GLU A 59 32.66 -37.23 -28.21
N MET A 60 31.36 -37.23 -27.91
CA MET A 60 30.41 -38.14 -28.54
C MET A 60 30.17 -37.72 -29.99
N LYS A 61 30.65 -38.50 -30.96
CA LYS A 61 30.41 -38.28 -32.41
C LYS A 61 29.04 -38.79 -32.86
N GLU A 62 28.54 -39.82 -32.18
CA GLU A 62 27.23 -40.41 -32.40
C GLU A 62 26.50 -40.51 -31.05
N LEU A 63 25.18 -40.39 -31.06
CA LEU A 63 24.37 -40.46 -29.84
C LEU A 63 23.20 -41.42 -30.03
N LYS A 64 22.99 -42.34 -29.09
CA LYS A 64 21.76 -43.12 -28.98
C LYS A 64 20.92 -42.56 -27.83
N THR A 65 19.68 -42.19 -28.11
CA THR A 65 18.78 -41.56 -27.13
C THR A 65 17.37 -42.11 -27.27
N MET A 66 16.58 -42.05 -26.20
CA MET A 66 15.15 -42.35 -26.25
C MET A 66 14.38 -41.06 -26.45
N THR A 67 13.69 -40.93 -27.58
CA THR A 67 12.91 -39.76 -27.94
C THR A 67 11.44 -40.02 -27.65
N ASP A 68 10.81 -39.10 -26.91
CA ASP A 68 9.36 -39.12 -26.69
C ASP A 68 8.64 -38.72 -27.98
N LEU A 69 7.75 -39.58 -28.45
CA LEU A 69 6.89 -39.38 -29.63
C LEU A 69 5.50 -38.85 -29.24
N GLY A 70 5.23 -38.66 -27.95
CA GLY A 70 3.97 -38.20 -27.38
C GLY A 70 3.28 -39.27 -26.52
N SER A 71 2.42 -38.83 -25.60
CA SER A 71 1.69 -39.71 -24.66
C SER A 71 2.59 -40.67 -23.86
N HIS A 72 3.81 -40.25 -23.52
CA HIS A 72 4.82 -41.07 -22.86
C HIS A 72 5.22 -42.32 -23.66
N PHE A 73 5.16 -42.24 -24.99
CA PHE A 73 5.61 -43.30 -25.89
C PHE A 73 7.01 -42.97 -26.40
N TYR A 74 7.99 -43.82 -26.11
CA TYR A 74 9.40 -43.56 -26.42
C TYR A 74 9.93 -44.47 -27.52
N ALA A 75 10.69 -43.92 -28.45
CA ALA A 75 11.41 -44.67 -29.48
C ALA A 75 12.91 -44.43 -29.39
N GLN A 76 13.71 -45.45 -29.71
CA GLN A 76 15.15 -45.32 -29.75
C GLN A 76 15.56 -44.57 -31.02
N ALA A 77 16.18 -43.41 -30.85
CA ALA A 77 16.76 -42.61 -31.90
C ALA A 77 18.29 -42.77 -31.92
N HIS A 78 18.86 -42.83 -33.11
CA HIS A 78 20.29 -42.85 -33.34
C HIS A 78 20.70 -41.63 -34.16
N ILE A 79 21.49 -40.76 -33.54
CA ILE A 79 22.03 -39.54 -34.11
C ILE A 79 23.42 -39.88 -34.68
N GLN A 80 23.54 -39.75 -35.99
CA GLN A 80 24.75 -40.12 -36.75
C GLN A 80 25.85 -39.06 -36.68
N ASP A 81 25.49 -37.80 -36.43
CA ASP A 81 26.43 -36.69 -36.30
C ASP A 81 25.93 -35.69 -35.24
N THR A 82 26.80 -35.36 -34.28
CA THR A 82 26.55 -34.42 -33.18
C THR A 82 27.20 -33.05 -33.42
N THR A 83 27.85 -32.85 -34.56
CA THR A 83 28.55 -31.60 -34.90
C THR A 83 27.60 -30.40 -34.95
N PHE A 84 26.38 -30.63 -35.43
CA PHE A 84 25.36 -29.60 -35.61
C PHE A 84 24.08 -29.91 -34.85
N ILE A 85 23.45 -28.86 -34.33
CA ILE A 85 22.12 -28.92 -33.73
C ILE A 85 21.20 -27.87 -34.32
N TYR A 86 19.90 -28.15 -34.32
CA TYR A 86 18.88 -27.17 -34.69
C TYR A 86 18.34 -26.50 -33.44
N VAL A 87 18.47 -25.17 -33.37
CA VAL A 87 17.95 -24.37 -32.26
C VAL A 87 16.80 -23.51 -32.75
N ASN A 88 15.67 -23.55 -32.04
CA ASN A 88 14.53 -22.67 -32.31
C ASN A 88 14.90 -21.23 -31.92
N VAL A 89 14.86 -20.32 -32.90
CA VAL A 89 15.17 -18.89 -32.70
C VAL A 89 13.92 -18.02 -32.57
N GLY A 90 12.73 -18.60 -32.77
CA GLY A 90 11.43 -17.95 -32.70
C GLY A 90 10.65 -18.01 -34.02
N PHE A 91 9.35 -17.70 -33.97
CA PHE A 91 8.44 -17.69 -35.13
C PHE A 91 8.43 -18.98 -35.96
N GLY A 92 8.75 -20.13 -35.34
CA GLY A 92 8.83 -21.42 -36.02
C GLY A 92 10.13 -21.66 -36.81
N PHE A 93 11.06 -20.70 -36.81
CA PHE A 93 12.35 -20.86 -37.48
C PHE A 93 13.35 -21.60 -36.60
N HIS A 94 14.04 -22.56 -37.22
CA HIS A 94 15.09 -23.35 -36.60
C HIS A 94 16.37 -23.12 -37.39
N VAL A 95 17.43 -22.73 -36.69
CA VAL A 95 18.73 -22.45 -37.30
C VAL A 95 19.68 -23.57 -36.93
N GLN A 96 20.44 -24.05 -37.92
CA GLN A 96 21.51 -25.01 -37.71
C GLN A 96 22.73 -24.28 -37.13
N PHE A 97 23.18 -24.71 -35.96
CA PHE A 97 24.36 -24.18 -35.28
C PHE A 97 25.38 -25.27 -35.03
N THR A 98 26.66 -24.91 -35.01
CA THR A 98 27.67 -25.72 -34.32
C THR A 98 27.44 -25.66 -32.81
N LEU A 99 27.98 -26.63 -32.07
CA LEU A 99 27.85 -26.67 -30.60
C LEU A 99 28.34 -25.37 -29.93
N ASN A 100 29.45 -24.79 -30.40
CA ASN A 100 29.99 -23.56 -29.83
C ASN A 100 29.13 -22.33 -30.16
N GLU A 101 28.66 -22.20 -31.40
CA GLU A 101 27.76 -21.11 -31.80
C GLU A 101 26.44 -21.19 -31.04
N ALA A 102 25.93 -22.40 -30.78
CA ALA A 102 24.74 -22.61 -29.98
C ALA A 102 24.94 -22.14 -28.54
N LYS A 103 26.09 -22.42 -27.90
CA LYS A 103 26.41 -21.91 -26.55
C LYS A 103 26.46 -20.38 -26.53
N ASP A 104 27.08 -19.76 -27.53
CA ASP A 104 27.14 -18.30 -27.64
C ASP A 104 25.75 -17.67 -27.85
N PHE A 105 24.91 -18.31 -28.66
CA PHE A 105 23.52 -17.90 -28.87
C PHE A 105 22.71 -18.03 -27.57
N ILE A 106 22.78 -19.19 -26.90
CA ILE A 106 22.07 -19.47 -25.64
C ILE A 106 22.43 -18.42 -24.61
N LYS A 107 23.72 -18.14 -24.41
CA LYS A 107 24.18 -17.13 -23.45
C LYS A 107 23.56 -15.76 -23.73
N LYS A 108 23.62 -15.28 -24.98
CA LYS A 108 23.00 -13.99 -25.37
C LYS A 108 21.49 -14.00 -25.18
N LYS A 109 20.84 -15.13 -25.46
CA LYS A 109 19.39 -15.29 -25.33
C LYS A 109 18.96 -15.30 -23.87
N GLU A 110 19.68 -16.01 -23.00
CA GLU A 110 19.48 -16.01 -21.55
C GLU A 110 19.64 -14.62 -20.97
N GLU A 111 20.70 -13.88 -21.33
CA GLU A 111 20.88 -12.49 -20.90
C GLU A 111 19.73 -11.58 -21.33
N HIS A 112 19.21 -11.78 -22.54
CA HIS A 112 18.06 -11.02 -23.04
C HIS A 112 16.76 -11.37 -22.31
N LEU A 113 16.48 -12.66 -22.12
CA LEU A 113 15.31 -13.15 -21.39
C LEU A 113 15.34 -12.73 -19.92
N GLN A 114 16.52 -12.78 -19.29
CA GLN A 114 16.71 -12.31 -17.92
C GLN A 114 16.32 -10.83 -17.78
N LYS A 115 16.78 -9.96 -18.70
CA LYS A 115 16.37 -8.54 -18.70
C LYS A 115 14.86 -8.35 -18.82
N GLN A 116 14.18 -9.19 -19.60
CA GLN A 116 12.72 -9.14 -19.69
C GLN A 116 12.06 -9.62 -18.39
N ALA A 117 12.54 -10.71 -17.81
CA ALA A 117 12.05 -11.24 -16.53
C ALA A 117 12.24 -10.23 -15.39
N ASP A 118 13.37 -9.51 -15.36
CA ASP A 118 13.66 -8.46 -14.39
C ASP A 118 12.68 -7.30 -14.52
N LYS A 119 12.32 -6.91 -15.75
CA LYS A 119 11.32 -5.87 -16.01
C LYS A 119 9.95 -6.26 -15.46
N HIS A 120 9.47 -7.46 -15.78
CA HIS A 120 8.19 -7.96 -15.26
C HIS A 120 8.21 -8.13 -13.74
N SER A 121 9.35 -8.55 -13.17
CA SER A 121 9.53 -8.62 -11.72
C SER A 121 9.42 -7.25 -11.06
N GLY A 122 10.06 -6.23 -11.65
CA GLY A 122 10.00 -4.86 -11.17
C GLY A 122 8.57 -4.27 -11.20
N GLU A 123 7.80 -4.52 -12.25
CA GLU A 123 6.40 -4.09 -12.33
C GLU A 123 5.51 -4.82 -11.31
N ALA A 124 5.70 -6.14 -11.16
CA ALA A 124 4.99 -6.92 -10.15
C ALA A 124 5.30 -6.43 -8.72
N ASP A 125 6.56 -6.07 -8.45
CA ASP A 125 7.00 -5.56 -7.15
C ASP A 125 6.44 -4.16 -6.85
N LYS A 126 6.33 -3.27 -7.86
CA LYS A 126 5.61 -1.99 -7.72
C LYS A 126 4.16 -2.21 -7.31
N ILE A 127 3.46 -3.13 -7.98
CA ILE A 127 2.06 -3.45 -7.67
C ILE A 127 1.93 -4.04 -6.26
N ARG A 128 2.84 -4.94 -5.86
CA ARG A 128 2.87 -5.51 -4.50
C ARG A 128 3.14 -4.46 -3.43
N ALA A 129 4.10 -3.57 -3.67
CA ALA A 129 4.43 -2.48 -2.77
C ALA A 129 3.21 -1.57 -2.58
N HIS A 130 2.50 -1.24 -3.66
CA HIS A 130 1.26 -0.46 -3.62
C HIS A 130 0.18 -1.14 -2.77
N ILE A 131 -0.09 -2.43 -2.99
CA ILE A 131 -1.07 -3.21 -2.20
C ILE A 131 -0.68 -3.23 -0.71
N LYS A 132 0.62 -3.39 -0.41
CA LYS A 132 1.12 -3.41 0.96
C LYS A 132 0.98 -2.04 1.62
N MET A 133 1.32 -0.96 0.91
CA MET A 133 1.23 0.41 1.41
C MET A 133 -0.19 0.77 1.80
N LEU A 134 -1.17 0.54 0.92
CA LEU A 134 -2.59 0.78 1.20
C LEU A 134 -3.03 0.07 2.49
N ARG A 135 -2.63 -1.19 2.65
CA ARG A 135 -2.94 -1.97 3.86
C ARG A 135 -2.31 -1.38 5.13
N THR A 136 -1.08 -0.88 5.05
CA THR A 136 -0.41 -0.26 6.20
C THR A 136 -1.08 1.05 6.59
N VAL A 137 -1.43 1.89 5.62
CA VAL A 137 -2.13 3.17 5.88
C VAL A 137 -3.50 2.90 6.50
N ASP A 138 -4.26 1.92 6.00
CA ASP A 138 -5.54 1.53 6.58
C ASP A 138 -5.43 1.16 8.07
N TRP A 139 -4.37 0.43 8.45
CA TRP A 139 -4.14 0.10 9.86
C TRP A 139 -3.80 1.31 10.72
N ILE A 140 -2.99 2.23 10.20
CA ILE A 140 -2.65 3.49 10.89
C ILE A 140 -3.93 4.30 11.12
N LEU A 141 -4.75 4.47 10.08
CA LEU A 141 -6.01 5.22 10.17
C LEU A 141 -7.01 4.53 11.10
N TYR A 142 -7.14 3.21 11.05
CA TYR A 142 -8.00 2.46 11.95
C TYR A 142 -7.61 2.68 13.42
N CYS A 143 -6.34 2.50 13.77
CA CYS A 143 -5.86 2.71 15.13
C CYS A 143 -5.98 4.17 15.57
N TYR A 144 -5.80 5.12 14.66
CA TYR A 144 -6.00 6.54 14.89
C TYR A 144 -7.46 6.83 15.28
N PHE A 145 -8.44 6.46 14.45
CA PHE A 145 -9.86 6.68 14.76
C PHE A 145 -10.32 5.91 16.00
N LEU A 146 -9.84 4.68 16.18
CA LEU A 146 -10.23 3.86 17.33
C LEU A 146 -9.71 4.44 18.65
N SER A 147 -8.47 4.94 18.67
CA SER A 147 -7.89 5.55 19.88
C SER A 147 -8.46 6.95 20.13
N HIS A 148 -8.87 7.69 19.10
CA HIS A 148 -9.49 9.00 19.25
C HIS A 148 -10.85 8.95 19.94
N ILE A 149 -11.67 7.92 19.72
CA ILE A 149 -12.99 7.82 20.36
C ILE A 149 -12.91 7.99 21.89
N PRO A 150 -12.13 7.18 22.64
CA PRO A 150 -12.02 7.37 24.08
C PRO A 150 -11.24 8.64 24.45
N ILE A 151 -10.24 9.07 23.68
CA ILE A 151 -9.48 10.30 23.96
C ILE A 151 -10.42 11.51 23.91
N THR A 152 -11.20 11.65 22.84
CA THR A 152 -12.18 12.73 22.68
C THR A 152 -13.21 12.71 23.81
N LEU A 153 -13.82 11.54 24.07
CA LEU A 153 -14.86 11.42 25.09
C LEU A 153 -14.37 11.73 26.50
N LEU A 154 -13.13 11.34 26.83
CA LEU A 154 -12.60 11.42 28.19
C LEU A 154 -11.78 12.68 28.43
N LEU A 155 -11.12 13.25 27.42
CA LEU A 155 -10.21 14.39 27.55
C LEU A 155 -10.73 15.62 26.79
N ASP A 156 -10.89 15.54 25.46
CA ASP A 156 -11.13 16.74 24.65
C ASP A 156 -12.50 17.39 24.95
N LEU A 157 -13.54 16.56 25.14
CA LEU A 157 -14.88 17.05 25.49
C LEU A 157 -14.99 17.64 26.90
N GLN A 158 -13.98 17.48 27.77
CA GLN A 158 -13.97 18.14 29.08
C GLN A 158 -14.04 19.67 28.95
N ALA A 159 -13.56 20.24 27.82
CA ALA A 159 -13.63 21.68 27.57
C ALA A 159 -15.07 22.22 27.46
N ILE A 160 -16.06 21.35 27.21
CA ILE A 160 -17.48 21.72 27.09
C ILE A 160 -18.40 20.99 28.08
N TYR A 161 -17.91 19.95 28.77
CA TYR A 161 -18.72 19.26 29.78
C TYR A 161 -19.01 20.15 30.99
N PRO A 162 -20.20 20.01 31.60
CA PRO A 162 -20.43 20.49 32.95
C PRO A 162 -19.41 19.85 33.92
N PRO A 163 -18.85 20.60 34.88
CA PRO A 163 -17.85 20.06 35.82
C PRO A 163 -18.33 18.80 36.58
N ASN A 164 -19.63 18.69 36.82
CA ASN A 164 -20.25 17.59 37.55
C ASN A 164 -20.32 16.27 36.75
N TRP A 165 -20.03 16.30 35.45
CA TRP A 165 -20.07 15.11 34.58
C TRP A 165 -18.72 14.39 34.49
N VAL A 166 -17.63 15.03 34.89
CA VAL A 166 -16.28 14.48 34.77
C VAL A 166 -15.85 13.86 36.09
N PRO A 167 -15.58 12.55 36.15
CA PRO A 167 -15.03 11.90 37.34
C PRO A 167 -13.72 12.53 37.80
N GLN A 168 -13.52 12.61 39.12
CA GLN A 168 -12.33 13.23 39.71
C GLN A 168 -11.00 12.71 39.16
N PRO A 169 -10.80 11.39 38.92
CA PRO A 169 -9.53 10.90 38.37
C PRO A 169 -9.18 11.52 36.99
N LEU A 170 -10.18 11.81 36.15
CA LEU A 170 -9.96 12.43 34.85
C LEU A 170 -9.61 13.91 34.99
N LEU A 171 -10.25 14.62 35.93
CA LEU A 171 -9.90 16.00 36.27
C LEU A 171 -8.46 16.10 36.78
N ASP A 172 -8.04 15.16 37.63
CA ASP A 172 -6.68 15.12 38.18
C ASP A 172 -5.63 14.87 37.08
N ILE A 173 -5.94 13.99 36.11
CA ILE A 173 -5.09 13.74 34.94
C ILE A 173 -4.96 15.00 34.09
N THR A 174 -6.07 15.66 33.76
CA THR A 174 -6.08 16.89 32.96
C THR A 174 -5.33 18.02 33.67
N THR A 175 -5.52 18.16 34.98
CA THR A 175 -4.83 19.18 35.80
C THR A 175 -3.32 18.93 35.80
N ARG A 176 -2.89 17.70 36.03
CA ARG A 176 -1.46 17.33 35.98
C ARG A 176 -0.85 17.58 34.60
N TYR A 177 -1.59 17.28 33.54
CA TYR A 177 -1.18 17.57 32.17
C TYR A 177 -0.96 19.08 31.94
N ILE A 178 -1.92 19.91 32.37
CA ILE A 178 -1.84 21.37 32.27
C ILE A 178 -0.67 21.91 33.09
N ASP A 179 -0.42 21.38 34.29
CA ASP A 179 0.68 21.84 35.15
C ASP A 179 2.06 21.55 34.53
N ILE A 180 2.20 20.41 33.85
CA ILE A 180 3.47 20.02 33.21
C ILE A 180 3.71 20.81 31.93
N LEU A 181 2.72 20.83 31.02
CA LEU A 181 2.90 21.37 29.67
C LEU A 181 2.43 22.82 29.52
N ASN A 182 1.68 23.34 30.48
CA ASN A 182 1.14 24.70 30.48
C ASN A 182 0.25 25.01 29.26
N ASP A 183 -0.43 23.99 28.72
CA ASP A 183 -1.23 24.04 27.49
C ASP A 183 -2.25 25.19 27.55
N PRO A 184 -2.14 26.21 26.67
CA PRO A 184 -3.07 27.32 26.64
C PRO A 184 -4.49 26.92 26.17
N LEU A 185 -4.62 25.89 25.35
CA LEU A 185 -5.87 25.44 24.74
C LEU A 185 -6.71 24.62 25.72
N MET A 186 -6.07 23.75 26.49
CA MET A 186 -6.75 22.89 27.48
C MET A 186 -6.90 23.53 28.87
N ASN A 187 -6.20 24.63 29.15
CA ASN A 187 -6.31 25.32 30.43
C ASN A 187 -7.60 26.18 30.52
N PRO A 188 -8.54 25.89 31.45
CA PRO A 188 -9.83 26.59 31.53
C PRO A 188 -9.73 28.10 31.79
N ILE A 189 -8.65 28.53 32.46
CA ILE A 189 -8.40 29.93 32.79
C ILE A 189 -7.90 30.67 31.56
N LYS A 190 -7.01 30.05 30.79
CA LYS A 190 -6.40 30.66 29.59
C LYS A 190 -7.33 30.61 28.38
N ASN A 191 -8.08 29.53 28.22
CA ASN A 191 -8.97 29.33 27.08
C ASN A 191 -10.35 30.00 27.24
N VAL A 192 -10.59 30.71 28.33
CA VAL A 192 -11.91 31.26 28.68
C VAL A 192 -12.51 32.10 27.54
N HIS A 193 -11.67 32.89 26.85
CA HIS A 193 -12.04 33.75 25.73
C HIS A 193 -11.74 33.15 24.35
N MET A 194 -11.22 31.92 24.28
CA MET A 194 -10.92 31.22 23.02
C MET A 194 -12.18 30.58 22.44
N TYR A 195 -13.18 31.39 22.11
CA TYR A 195 -14.44 30.89 21.54
C TYR A 195 -14.25 30.16 20.21
N TRP A 196 -13.24 30.54 19.43
CA TRP A 196 -12.84 29.84 18.21
C TRP A 196 -12.36 28.40 18.49
N PHE A 197 -11.69 28.16 19.62
CA PHE A 197 -11.24 26.82 20.00
C PHE A 197 -12.43 26.00 20.48
N LYS A 198 -13.28 26.60 21.32
CA LYS A 198 -14.52 25.96 21.79
C LYS A 198 -15.43 25.58 20.63
N SER A 199 -15.54 26.40 19.58
CA SER A 199 -16.32 26.04 18.39
C SER A 199 -15.73 24.83 17.64
N PHE A 200 -14.41 24.67 17.60
CA PHE A 200 -13.79 23.45 17.07
C PHE A 200 -14.08 22.22 17.94
N VAL A 201 -14.02 22.33 19.27
CA VAL A 201 -14.42 21.23 20.18
C VAL A 201 -15.89 20.86 20.01
N PHE A 202 -16.77 21.84 19.75
CA PHE A 202 -18.16 21.57 19.37
C PHE A 202 -18.26 20.81 18.05
N CYS A 203 -17.53 21.22 17.01
CA CYS A 203 -17.47 20.47 15.76
C CYS A 203 -16.93 19.05 15.98
N GLU A 204 -15.97 18.87 16.87
CA GLU A 204 -15.45 17.55 17.23
C GLU A 204 -16.53 16.68 17.86
N ALA A 205 -17.25 17.19 18.86
CA ALA A 205 -18.32 16.47 19.54
C ALA A 205 -19.45 16.00 18.60
N PHE A 206 -19.88 16.87 17.69
CA PHE A 206 -21.11 16.66 16.91
C PHE A 206 -20.87 16.17 15.47
N LEU A 207 -19.70 16.43 14.89
CA LEU A 207 -19.38 16.04 13.51
C LEU A 207 -18.29 14.96 13.49
N GLN A 208 -17.18 15.18 14.20
CA GLN A 208 -16.03 14.28 14.10
C GLN A 208 -16.23 13.00 14.91
N LEU A 209 -16.73 13.07 16.14
CA LEU A 209 -16.91 11.90 17.00
C LEU A 209 -17.84 10.84 16.38
N PRO A 210 -19.05 11.19 15.86
CA PRO A 210 -19.86 10.22 15.11
C PRO A 210 -19.12 9.67 13.89
N PHE A 211 -18.35 10.51 13.19
CA PHE A 211 -17.56 10.10 12.04
C PHE A 211 -16.42 9.15 12.42
N PHE A 212 -15.82 9.23 13.61
CA PHE A 212 -14.77 8.30 14.04
C PHE A 212 -15.23 6.84 14.03
N PHE A 213 -16.46 6.57 14.47
CA PHE A 213 -17.05 5.22 14.40
C PHE A 213 -17.24 4.77 12.94
N VAL A 214 -17.76 5.66 12.10
CA VAL A 214 -17.98 5.42 10.67
C VAL A 214 -16.66 5.16 9.94
N ALA A 215 -15.63 5.94 10.26
CA ALA A 215 -14.28 5.82 9.70
C ALA A 215 -13.56 4.56 10.19
N ALA A 216 -13.63 4.24 11.48
CA ALA A 216 -13.06 3.00 12.02
C ALA A 216 -13.69 1.78 11.32
N TYR A 217 -15.01 1.74 11.17
CA TYR A 217 -15.70 0.68 10.43
C TYR A 217 -15.30 0.65 8.94
N GLY A 218 -15.39 1.80 8.27
CA GLY A 218 -15.15 1.91 6.83
C GLY A 218 -13.72 1.51 6.44
N VAL A 219 -12.73 1.96 7.20
CA VAL A 219 -11.32 1.64 6.98
C VAL A 219 -11.03 0.18 7.33
N TYR A 220 -11.54 -0.33 8.46
CA TYR A 220 -11.32 -1.74 8.86
C TYR A 220 -11.87 -2.73 7.83
N HIS A 221 -13.07 -2.47 7.33
CA HIS A 221 -13.70 -3.28 6.28
C HIS A 221 -13.30 -2.87 4.85
N LYS A 222 -12.32 -1.98 4.70
CA LYS A 222 -11.73 -1.54 3.42
C LYS A 222 -12.77 -1.04 2.41
N LYS A 223 -13.80 -0.35 2.90
CA LYS A 223 -14.89 0.14 2.07
C LYS A 223 -14.46 1.38 1.30
N LEU A 224 -14.57 1.39 -0.03
CA LEU A 224 -14.16 2.57 -0.82
C LEU A 224 -14.86 3.86 -0.38
N TRP A 225 -16.18 3.78 -0.13
CA TRP A 225 -16.97 4.97 0.11
C TRP A 225 -16.46 5.81 1.26
N ILE A 226 -15.61 5.27 2.15
CA ILE A 226 -14.99 6.03 3.23
C ILE A 226 -13.90 7.00 2.75
N ARG A 227 -13.29 6.78 1.58
CA ARG A 227 -12.17 7.60 1.07
C ARG A 227 -12.60 9.05 0.82
N LEU A 228 -13.76 9.28 0.21
CA LEU A 228 -14.24 10.66 -0.02
C LEU A 228 -14.56 11.39 1.31
N PRO A 229 -15.33 10.81 2.25
CA PRO A 229 -15.47 11.35 3.61
C PRO A 229 -14.15 11.58 4.34
N LEU A 230 -13.14 10.71 4.17
CA LEU A 230 -11.81 10.90 4.76
C LEU A 230 -11.08 12.11 4.19
N VAL A 231 -11.25 12.43 2.91
CA VAL A 231 -10.73 13.68 2.33
C VAL A 231 -11.38 14.88 3.01
N VAL A 232 -12.72 14.89 3.11
CA VAL A 232 -13.47 15.99 3.75
C VAL A 232 -13.06 16.15 5.21
N TYR A 233 -13.06 15.06 5.98
CA TYR A 233 -12.63 15.02 7.37
C TYR A 233 -11.19 15.50 7.51
N GLY A 234 -10.28 14.96 6.71
CA GLY A 234 -8.87 15.28 6.80
C GLY A 234 -8.59 16.75 6.51
N THR A 235 -9.23 17.31 5.48
CA THR A 235 -9.15 18.74 5.18
C THR A 235 -9.70 19.58 6.32
N HIS A 236 -10.84 19.19 6.90
CA HIS A 236 -11.42 19.89 8.04
C HIS A 236 -10.47 19.89 9.25
N VAL A 237 -9.98 18.73 9.68
CA VAL A 237 -9.08 18.62 10.84
C VAL A 237 -7.76 19.35 10.61
N ALA A 238 -7.16 19.21 9.43
CA ALA A 238 -5.95 19.97 9.09
C ALA A 238 -6.20 21.47 9.23
N THR A 239 -7.36 21.96 8.78
CA THR A 239 -7.72 23.37 8.89
C THR A 239 -7.93 23.82 10.34
N THR A 240 -8.50 22.98 11.20
CA THR A 240 -8.75 23.33 12.61
C THR A 240 -7.51 23.19 13.50
N VAL A 241 -6.57 22.30 13.15
CA VAL A 241 -5.33 22.07 13.92
C VAL A 241 -4.27 23.14 13.63
N ILE A 242 -4.25 23.74 12.44
CA ILE A 242 -3.29 24.82 12.10
C ILE A 242 -3.36 26.00 13.11
N PRO A 243 -4.53 26.56 13.45
CA PRO A 243 -4.65 27.57 14.50
C PRO A 243 -4.13 27.11 15.87
N CYS A 244 -4.37 25.85 16.26
CA CYS A 244 -3.87 25.29 17.51
C CYS A 244 -2.33 25.25 17.54
N LEU A 245 -1.71 24.79 16.45
CA LEU A 245 -0.26 24.76 16.31
C LEU A 245 0.33 26.18 16.32
N ALA A 246 -0.34 27.13 15.68
CA ALA A 246 0.07 28.54 15.68
C ALA A 246 0.01 29.16 17.10
N GLU A 247 -1.04 28.86 17.87
CA GLU A 247 -1.18 29.33 19.26
C GLU A 247 -0.06 28.78 20.17
N ILE A 248 0.32 27.51 19.98
CA ILE A 248 1.43 26.87 20.69
C ILE A 248 2.79 27.45 20.26
N ALA A 249 2.97 27.72 18.97
CA ALA A 249 4.25 28.20 18.42
C ALA A 249 4.51 29.69 18.69
N TRP A 250 3.47 30.53 18.66
CA TRP A 250 3.60 31.99 18.69
C TRP A 250 2.74 32.69 19.72
N GLY A 251 1.57 32.14 20.08
CA GLY A 251 0.61 32.81 20.96
C GLY A 251 0.97 32.75 22.44
N SER A 252 1.63 31.67 22.87
CA SER A 252 1.82 31.35 24.28
C SER A 252 3.28 31.51 24.74
N LYS A 253 3.47 32.14 25.92
CA LYS A 253 4.77 32.20 26.60
C LYS A 253 5.11 30.83 27.19
N LEU A 254 5.57 29.92 26.34
CA LEU A 254 6.01 28.57 26.70
C LEU A 254 7.53 28.48 26.71
N ASN A 255 8.07 27.60 27.55
CA ASN A 255 9.48 27.24 27.47
C ASN A 255 9.72 26.17 26.39
N TYR A 256 10.99 25.93 26.05
CA TYR A 256 11.35 24.99 24.98
C TYR A 256 10.78 23.59 25.17
N PHE A 257 10.81 23.06 26.41
CA PHE A 257 10.28 21.74 26.73
C PHE A 257 8.76 21.67 26.51
N GLN A 258 8.03 22.68 26.97
CA GLN A 258 6.58 22.78 26.83
C GLN A 258 6.17 22.90 25.36
N THR A 259 6.81 23.80 24.61
CA THR A 259 6.55 23.96 23.17
C THR A 259 6.83 22.67 22.42
N PHE A 260 7.99 22.04 22.63
CA PHE A 260 8.33 20.79 21.96
C PHE A 260 7.37 19.65 22.34
N GLY A 261 7.03 19.52 23.62
CA GLY A 261 6.09 18.52 24.11
C GLY A 261 4.69 18.68 23.52
N LEU A 262 4.17 19.91 23.50
CA LEU A 262 2.85 20.21 22.91
C LEU A 262 2.85 20.04 21.40
N LEU A 263 3.86 20.53 20.68
CA LEU A 263 3.95 20.29 19.23
C LEU A 263 4.01 18.79 18.93
N SER A 264 4.78 18.02 19.69
CA SER A 264 4.84 16.56 19.51
C SER A 264 3.51 15.86 19.77
N LEU A 265 2.68 16.41 20.68
CA LEU A 265 1.36 15.88 20.99
C LEU A 265 0.32 16.25 19.93
N TYR A 266 0.33 17.47 19.41
CA TYR A 266 -0.67 17.96 18.43
C TYR A 266 -0.32 17.62 16.97
N LEU A 267 0.97 17.50 16.62
CA LEU A 267 1.40 17.26 15.24
C LEU A 267 0.88 15.94 14.62
N PRO A 268 0.75 14.81 15.35
CA PRO A 268 0.11 13.60 14.83
C PRO A 268 -1.32 13.84 14.33
N TYR A 269 -2.08 14.71 15.01
CA TYR A 269 -3.45 15.10 14.64
C TYR A 269 -3.49 15.99 13.39
N PHE A 270 -2.35 16.47 12.91
CA PHE A 270 -2.23 17.13 11.61
C PHE A 270 -1.73 16.16 10.52
N LEU A 271 -0.67 15.40 10.83
CA LEU A 271 0.00 14.53 9.86
C LEU A 271 -0.85 13.32 9.46
N ILE A 272 -1.55 12.68 10.39
CA ILE A 272 -2.36 11.49 10.09
C ILE A 272 -3.58 11.87 9.22
N PRO A 273 -4.33 12.96 9.51
CA PRO A 273 -5.38 13.43 8.60
C PRO A 273 -4.85 13.83 7.22
N LEU A 274 -3.66 14.45 7.13
CA LEU A 274 -3.03 14.74 5.84
C LEU A 274 -2.69 13.46 5.06
N LEU A 275 -2.16 12.44 5.74
CA LEU A 275 -1.93 11.12 5.16
C LEU A 275 -3.26 10.51 4.66
N ALA A 276 -4.35 10.65 5.41
CA ALA A 276 -5.67 10.17 5.01
C ALA A 276 -6.17 10.84 3.72
N ILE A 277 -5.93 12.15 3.55
CA ILE A 277 -6.26 12.89 2.32
C ILE A 277 -5.45 12.32 1.14
N ILE A 278 -4.13 12.25 1.28
CA ILE A 278 -3.23 11.82 0.20
C ILE A 278 -3.57 10.40 -0.25
N ASP A 279 -3.70 9.47 0.71
CA ASP A 279 -4.06 8.08 0.44
C ASP A 279 -5.43 7.96 -0.24
N SER A 280 -6.42 8.71 0.25
CA SER A 280 -7.77 8.70 -0.31
C SER A 280 -7.83 9.28 -1.72
N VAL A 281 -7.12 10.38 -2.00
CA VAL A 281 -7.06 10.99 -3.33
C VAL A 281 -6.36 10.09 -4.33
N ILE A 282 -5.21 9.49 -3.97
CA ILE A 282 -4.50 8.53 -4.83
C ILE A 282 -5.40 7.34 -5.13
N THR A 283 -6.07 6.81 -4.10
CA THR A 283 -6.98 5.68 -4.24
C THR A 283 -8.16 6.01 -5.16
N LEU A 284 -8.75 7.20 -5.04
CA LEU A 284 -9.87 7.62 -5.87
C LEU A 284 -9.43 7.91 -7.32
N HIS A 285 -8.29 8.56 -7.51
CA HIS A 285 -7.78 8.89 -8.84
C HIS A 285 -7.49 7.64 -9.68
N GLN A 286 -7.07 6.54 -9.07
CA GLN A 286 -6.79 5.29 -9.79
C GLN A 286 -8.05 4.62 -10.39
N LEU A 287 -9.25 5.07 -10.02
CA LEU A 287 -10.52 4.47 -10.42
C LEU A 287 -11.21 5.14 -11.59
N TYR A 288 -10.83 6.39 -11.86
CA TYR A 288 -11.32 7.19 -12.97
C TYR A 288 -10.25 7.25 -14.06
#